data_AF-A0AA38G487-F1
#
_entry.id   AF-A0AA38G487-F1
#
_cell.length_a   1.000
_cell.length_b   1.000
_cell.length_c   1.000
_cell.angle_alpha   90.00
_cell.angle_beta   90.00
_cell.angle_gamma   90.00
#
_symmetry.space_group_name_H-M   'P 1'
#
loop_
_entity.id
_entity.type
_entity.pdbx_description
1 polymer ?
#
loop_
_entity_poly.entity_id
_entity_poly.type
_entity_poly.pdbx_seq_one_letter_code
_entity_poly.pdbx_strand_id
1 'polypeptide(L)'
;GCDGSVLLDDSSTVTGEKTARPNANSVRGFEVIDTIKTQVEKACSGVVSCADILAIAARDSVVELGGPSWTVQLGRRDSRSASLSGANNQIPAPTSSLSSLITTFSNQGLSTKDMVALS
;
A
#
# COMPACT_ATOMS: atom_id res chain seq x y z
N GLY A 1 -5.14 6.36 1.46
CA GLY A 1 -5.75 5.50 0.41
C GLY A 1 -4.63 4.81 -0.33
N CYS A 2 -4.79 4.45 -1.61
CA CYS A 2 -3.66 4.01 -2.45
C CYS A 2 -2.94 5.24 -3.03
N ASP A 3 -2.12 5.91 -2.22
CA ASP A 3 -1.53 7.22 -2.55
C ASP A 3 -0.01 7.26 -2.27
N GLY A 4 0.60 6.10 -2.04
CA GLY A 4 2.04 6.00 -1.77
C GLY A 4 2.48 6.55 -0.42
N SER A 5 1.57 6.97 0.47
CA SER A 5 1.91 7.56 1.77
C SER A 5 2.79 6.65 2.65
N VAL A 6 2.57 5.34 2.56
CA VAL A 6 3.35 4.32 3.30
C VAL A 6 4.84 4.30 2.93
N LEU A 7 5.20 4.84 1.76
CA LEU A 7 6.58 4.90 1.28
C LEU A 7 7.34 6.09 1.88
N LEU A 8 6.64 7.09 2.43
CA LEU A 8 7.26 8.29 2.99
C LEU A 8 8.02 7.96 4.28
N ASP A 9 9.28 8.41 4.33
CA ASP A 9 10.10 8.39 5.53
C ASP A 9 9.77 9.55 6.46
N ASP A 10 10.13 9.39 7.73
CA ASP A 10 10.06 10.46 8.72
C ASP A 10 10.96 11.65 8.30
N SER A 11 10.45 12.86 8.51
CA SER A 11 11.16 14.11 8.30
C SER A 11 10.77 15.13 9.37
N SER A 12 11.32 16.35 9.29
CA SER A 12 10.98 17.42 10.24
C SER A 12 9.51 17.87 10.17
N THR A 13 8.81 17.59 9.07
CA THR A 13 7.43 18.05 8.83
C THR A 13 6.44 16.91 8.63
N VAL A 14 6.91 15.67 8.43
CA VAL A 14 6.08 14.50 8.16
C VAL A 14 6.52 13.36 9.06
N THR A 15 5.59 12.79 9.82
CA THR A 15 5.75 11.47 10.43
C THR A 15 5.12 10.44 9.50
N GLY A 16 5.96 9.55 8.96
CA GLY A 16 5.61 8.48 8.06
C GLY A 16 4.77 7.39 8.72
N GLU A 17 4.39 6.39 7.93
CA GLU A 17 3.58 5.26 8.41
C GLU A 17 4.42 4.04 8.78
N LYS A 18 5.71 4.04 8.43
CA LYS A 18 6.62 2.89 8.61
C LYS A 18 6.80 2.48 10.07
N THR A 19 6.67 3.43 11.00
CA THR A 19 6.77 3.21 12.45
C THR A 19 5.43 2.86 13.10
N ALA A 20 4.33 2.75 12.35
CA ALA A 20 3.05 2.28 12.88
C ALA A 20 3.19 0.87 13.43
N ARG A 21 2.46 0.53 14.50
CA ARG A 21 2.47 -0.80 15.13
C ARG A 21 2.30 -1.96 14.12
N PRO A 22 1.38 -1.92 13.15
CA PRO A 22 1.24 -3.00 12.16
C PRO A 22 2.39 -3.05 11.12
N ASN A 23 3.11 -1.96 10.91
CA ASN A 23 4.14 -1.83 9.87
C ASN A 23 5.56 -2.09 10.41
N ALA A 24 5.85 -1.59 11.62
CA ALA A 24 7.16 -1.62 12.22
C ALA A 24 7.68 -3.07 12.35
N ASN A 25 8.89 -3.32 11.82
CA ASN A 25 9.52 -4.65 11.78
C ASN A 25 8.67 -5.74 11.10
N SER A 26 7.78 -5.36 10.19
CA SER A 26 6.84 -6.26 9.52
C SER A 26 6.85 -6.04 8.00
N VAL A 27 6.43 -4.86 7.55
CA VAL A 27 6.42 -4.53 6.11
C VAL A 27 7.85 -4.41 5.57
N ARG A 28 8.06 -4.84 4.33
CA ARG A 28 9.38 -4.94 3.68
C ARG A 28 9.29 -4.74 2.17
N GLY A 29 10.43 -4.55 1.52
CA GLY A 29 10.52 -4.39 0.05
C GLY A 29 10.56 -2.95 -0.43
N PHE A 30 10.78 -1.98 0.46
CA PHE A 30 10.91 -0.57 0.09
C PHE A 30 12.04 -0.34 -0.92
N GLU A 31 13.16 -1.05 -0.76
CA GLU A 31 14.35 -0.94 -1.60
C GLU A 31 14.09 -1.45 -3.04
N VAL A 32 13.17 -2.41 -3.17
CA VAL A 32 12.71 -2.89 -4.48
C VAL A 32 11.89 -1.80 -5.18
N ILE A 33 11.00 -1.13 -4.44
CA ILE A 33 10.22 0.01 -4.97
C ILE A 33 11.14 1.16 -5.37
N ASP A 34 12.17 1.48 -4.58
CA ASP A 34 13.16 2.51 -4.92
C ASP A 34 13.92 2.16 -6.21
N THR A 35 14.28 0.89 -6.37
CA THR A 35 14.96 0.41 -7.58
C THR A 35 14.04 0.53 -8.79
N ILE A 36 12.78 0.09 -8.69
CA ILE A 36 11.79 0.23 -9.77
C ILE A 36 11.62 1.71 -10.12
N LYS A 37 11.39 2.58 -9.12
CA LYS A 37 11.22 4.02 -9.32
C LYS A 37 12.43 4.63 -10.02
N THR A 38 13.64 4.26 -9.61
CA THR A 38 14.89 4.72 -10.25
C THR A 38 14.96 4.35 -11.72
N GLN A 39 14.59 3.12 -12.11
CA GLN A 39 14.62 2.71 -13.51
C GLN A 39 13.48 3.37 -14.32
N VAL A 40 12.30 3.50 -13.73
CA VAL A 40 11.16 4.15 -14.38
C VAL A 40 11.44 5.63 -14.61
N GLU A 41 12.04 6.34 -13.66
CA GLU A 41 12.42 7.75 -13.83
C GLU A 41 13.48 7.96 -14.92
N LYS A 42 14.39 6.99 -15.11
CA LYS A 42 15.33 7.04 -16.24
C LYS A 42 14.64 6.89 -17.59
N ALA A 43 13.55 6.11 -17.65
CA ALA A 43 12.81 5.88 -18.89
C ALA A 43 11.80 7.01 -19.18
N CYS A 44 11.11 7.50 -18.16
CA CYS A 44 10.04 8.50 -18.28
C CYS A 44 9.95 9.37 -17.01
N SER A 45 10.87 10.33 -16.89
CA SER A 45 11.00 11.17 -15.69
C SER A 45 9.71 11.94 -15.36
N GLY A 46 9.29 11.85 -14.10
CA GLY A 46 8.14 12.58 -13.55
C GLY A 46 6.76 12.10 -14.03
N VAL A 47 6.67 10.98 -14.75
CA VAL A 47 5.40 10.51 -15.34
C VAL A 47 4.67 9.54 -14.42
N VAL A 48 5.37 8.54 -13.88
CA VAL A 48 4.74 7.42 -13.15
C VAL A 48 4.80 7.68 -11.64
N SER A 49 3.65 7.67 -10.97
CA SER A 49 3.57 7.84 -9.52
C SER A 49 4.08 6.62 -8.77
N CYS A 50 4.60 6.83 -7.56
CA CYS A 50 4.96 5.74 -6.66
C CYS A 50 3.74 4.90 -6.26
N ALA A 51 2.57 5.53 -6.15
CA ALA A 51 1.30 4.86 -5.91
C ALA A 51 0.95 3.83 -7.02
N ASP A 52 1.14 4.20 -8.29
CA ASP A 52 0.91 3.26 -9.40
C ASP A 52 2.01 2.21 -9.52
N ILE A 53 3.27 2.55 -9.23
CA ILE A 53 4.35 1.55 -9.13
C ILE A 53 4.00 0.48 -8.12
N LEU A 54 3.52 0.86 -6.93
CA LEU A 54 3.16 -0.10 -5.88
C LEU A 54 1.98 -0.99 -6.32
N ALA A 55 0.98 -0.41 -7.00
CA ALA A 55 -0.16 -1.17 -7.52
C ALA A 55 0.24 -2.16 -8.63
N ILE A 56 1.13 -1.76 -9.53
CA ILE A 56 1.67 -2.64 -10.59
C ILE A 56 2.53 -3.75 -9.97
N ALA A 57 3.44 -3.39 -9.05
CA ALA A 57 4.32 -4.33 -8.39
C ALA A 57 3.53 -5.41 -7.61
N ALA A 58 2.42 -5.04 -6.97
CA ALA A 58 1.53 -5.99 -6.32
C ALA A 58 0.91 -6.99 -7.32
N ARG A 59 0.42 -6.51 -8.47
CA ARG A 59 -0.12 -7.38 -9.54
C ARG A 59 0.96 -8.30 -10.10
N ASP A 60 2.12 -7.76 -10.43
CA ASP A 60 3.23 -8.51 -11.01
C ASP A 60 3.75 -9.58 -10.03
N SER A 61 3.80 -9.27 -8.72
CA SER A 61 4.16 -10.25 -7.69
C SER A 61 3.18 -11.41 -7.60
N VAL A 62 1.87 -11.16 -7.76
CA VAL A 62 0.85 -12.23 -7.80
C VAL A 62 1.05 -13.11 -9.04
N VAL A 63 1.30 -12.51 -10.20
CA VAL A 63 1.54 -13.26 -11.45
C VAL A 63 2.80 -14.11 -11.35
N GLU A 64 3.89 -13.57 -10.81
CA GLU A 64 5.17 -14.29 -10.65
C GLU A 64 5.02 -15.55 -9.77
N LEU A 65 4.11 -15.50 -8.79
CA LEU A 65 3.80 -16.63 -7.90
C LEU A 65 2.70 -17.56 -8.45
N GLY A 66 2.35 -17.43 -9.74
CA GLY A 66 1.38 -18.31 -10.42
C GLY A 66 -0.09 -17.91 -10.25
N GLY A 67 -0.35 -16.72 -9.71
CA GLY A 67 -1.68 -16.15 -9.60
C GLY A 67 -2.22 -15.61 -10.94
N PRO A 68 -3.47 -15.13 -10.95
CA PRO A 68 -4.06 -14.55 -12.15
C PRO A 68 -3.40 -13.22 -12.51
N SER A 69 -3.49 -12.84 -13.79
CA SER A 69 -3.19 -11.48 -14.23
C SER A 69 -4.47 -10.68 -14.40
N TRP A 70 -4.37 -9.37 -14.19
CA TRP A 70 -5.44 -8.41 -14.45
C TRP A 70 -4.84 -7.07 -14.88
N THR A 71 -5.64 -6.24 -15.55
CA THR A 71 -5.26 -4.87 -15.88
C THR A 71 -5.39 -3.99 -14.64
N VAL A 72 -4.27 -3.45 -14.17
CA VAL A 72 -4.26 -2.47 -13.09
C VAL A 72 -4.74 -1.13 -13.64
N GLN A 73 -5.76 -0.54 -13.03
CA GLN A 73 -6.16 0.85 -13.32
C GLN A 73 -5.06 1.79 -12.84
N LEU A 74 -4.66 2.76 -13.67
CA LEU A 74 -3.57 3.71 -13.40
C LEU A 74 -4.10 5.15 -13.32
N GLY A 75 -3.23 6.09 -12.95
CA GLY A 75 -3.52 7.51 -12.80
C GLY A 75 -3.56 7.97 -11.35
N ARG A 76 -3.11 7.15 -10.39
CA ARG A 76 -2.99 7.59 -8.99
C ARG A 76 -1.89 8.63 -8.88
N ARG A 77 -2.01 9.50 -7.88
CA ARG A 77 -1.01 10.52 -7.56
C ARG A 77 -0.46 10.28 -6.17
N ASP A 78 0.80 10.68 -5.99
CA ASP A 78 1.49 10.51 -4.72
C ASP A 78 1.03 11.55 -3.70
N SER A 79 0.80 11.09 -2.47
CA SER A 79 0.51 11.93 -1.32
C SER A 79 1.73 12.78 -0.93
N ARG A 80 1.46 13.93 -0.31
CA ARG A 80 2.47 14.79 0.34
C ARG A 80 2.45 14.68 1.87
N SER A 81 1.62 13.78 2.39
CA SER A 81 1.47 13.53 3.83
C SER A 81 1.28 12.03 4.08
N ALA A 82 1.57 11.64 5.31
CA ALA A 82 1.38 10.30 5.83
C ALA A 82 0.50 10.36 7.09
N SER A 83 -0.13 9.23 7.44
CA SER A 83 -0.95 9.16 8.65
C SER A 83 -0.55 7.99 9.54
N LEU A 84 0.39 8.23 10.46
CA LEU A 84 0.78 7.25 11.47
C LEU A 84 -0.42 6.75 12.30
N SER A 85 -1.29 7.67 12.73
CA SER A 85 -2.52 7.32 13.46
C SER A 85 -3.52 6.57 12.58
N GLY A 86 -3.62 6.94 11.30
CA GLY A 86 -4.40 6.20 10.31
C GLY A 86 -3.94 4.75 10.18
N ALA A 87 -2.65 4.52 9.95
CA ALA A 87 -2.08 3.19 9.87
C ALA A 87 -2.32 2.37 11.16
N ASN A 88 -2.15 2.98 12.33
CA ASN A 88 -2.40 2.30 13.62
C ASN A 88 -3.87 1.89 13.86
N ASN A 89 -4.82 2.65 13.30
CA ASN A 89 -6.25 2.46 13.57
C ASN A 89 -7.00 1.74 12.45
N GLN A 90 -6.48 1.78 11.22
CA GLN A 90 -7.19 1.29 10.03
C GLN A 90 -6.67 -0.05 9.53
N ILE A 91 -5.48 -0.49 9.96
CA ILE A 91 -4.97 -1.83 9.65
C ILE A 91 -5.46 -2.79 10.74
N PRO A 92 -6.24 -3.83 10.40
CA PRO A 92 -6.77 -4.76 11.37
C PRO A 92 -5.65 -5.57 12.03
N ALA A 93 -5.84 -5.94 13.30
CA ALA A 93 -4.92 -6.80 14.02
C ALA A 93 -5.19 -8.28 13.66
N PRO A 94 -4.18 -9.16 13.74
CA PRO A 94 -4.38 -10.60 13.55
C PRO A 94 -5.31 -11.23 14.60
N THR A 95 -5.53 -10.54 15.72
CA THR A 95 -6.43 -10.96 16.82
C THR A 95 -7.84 -10.37 16.71
N SER A 96 -8.16 -9.62 15.64
CA SER A 96 -9.47 -9.03 15.44
C SER A 96 -10.57 -10.09 15.31
N SER A 97 -11.73 -9.83 15.91
CA SER A 97 -12.93 -10.64 15.68
C SER A 97 -13.43 -10.50 14.24
N LEU A 98 -14.22 -11.47 13.76
CA LEU A 98 -14.87 -11.39 12.45
C LEU A 98 -15.70 -10.10 12.28
N SER A 99 -16.45 -9.70 13.31
CA SER A 99 -17.24 -8.45 13.28
C SER A 99 -16.37 -7.21 13.14
N SER A 100 -15.20 -7.18 13.80
CA SER A 100 -14.22 -6.10 13.66
C SER A 100 -13.63 -6.08 12.24
N LEU A 101 -13.28 -7.24 11.68
CA LEU A 101 -12.77 -7.32 10.30
C LEU A 101 -13.79 -6.81 9.29
N ILE A 102 -15.05 -7.26 9.37
CA ILE A 102 -16.14 -6.78 8.50
C ILE A 102 -16.28 -5.26 8.60
N THR A 103 -16.22 -4.70 9.81
CA THR A 103 -16.33 -3.25 10.04
C THR A 103 -15.16 -2.50 9.41
N THR A 104 -13.93 -2.97 9.63
CA THR A 104 -12.72 -2.33 9.09
C THR A 104 -12.71 -2.33 7.57
N PHE A 105 -13.08 -3.43 6.92
CA PHE A 105 -13.20 -3.50 5.46
C PHE A 105 -14.33 -2.60 4.94
N SER A 106 -15.49 -2.61 5.60
CA SER A 106 -16.61 -1.73 5.24
C SER A 106 -16.25 -0.26 5.31
N ASN A 107 -15.41 0.15 6.26
CA ASN A 107 -14.91 1.53 6.36
C ASN A 107 -14.03 1.95 5.17
N GLN A 108 -13.47 0.99 4.44
CA GLN A 108 -12.73 1.20 3.20
C GLN A 108 -13.62 1.04 1.95
N GLY A 109 -14.94 0.88 2.13
CA GLY A 109 -15.89 0.65 1.04
C GLY A 109 -15.86 -0.77 0.48
N LEU A 110 -15.28 -1.73 1.21
CA LEU A 110 -15.16 -3.14 0.80
C LEU A 110 -16.23 -4.00 1.47
N SER A 111 -16.81 -4.92 0.70
CA SER A 111 -17.84 -5.84 1.19
C SER A 111 -17.23 -6.99 2.01
N THR A 112 -18.09 -7.75 2.71
CA THR A 112 -17.66 -9.00 3.37
C THR A 112 -17.08 -10.01 2.38
N LYS A 113 -17.57 -10.04 1.14
CA LYS A 113 -17.01 -10.92 0.10
C LYS A 113 -15.58 -10.51 -0.26
N ASP A 114 -15.33 -9.20 -0.35
CA ASP A 114 -13.99 -8.67 -0.64
C ASP A 114 -13.03 -8.99 0.52
N MET A 115 -13.49 -8.87 1.76
CA MET A 115 -12.71 -9.28 2.94
C MET A 115 -12.28 -10.74 2.87
N VAL A 116 -13.19 -11.65 2.50
CA VAL A 116 -12.86 -13.08 2.35
C VAL A 116 -11.88 -13.32 1.21
N ALA A 117 -12.05 -12.63 0.08
CA ALA A 117 -11.16 -12.80 -1.08
C ALA A 117 -9.75 -12.22 -0.89
N LEU A 118 -9.60 -11.24 0.02
CA LEU A 118 -8.34 -10.55 0.32
C LEU A 118 -7.62 -11.06 1.58
N SER A 119 -8.15 -12.10 2.22
CA SER A 119 -7.52 -12.79 3.37
C SER A 119 -6.61 -13.93 2.92
#